data_AF-A0A8J7MMT8-F1
#
_entry.id   AF-A0A8J7MMT8-F1
#
_cell.length_a   1.000
_cell.length_b   1.000
_cell.length_c   1.000
_cell.angle_alpha   90.00
_cell.angle_beta   90.00
_cell.angle_gamma   90.00
#
_symmetry.space_group_name_H-M   'P 1'
#
loop_
_entity.id
_entity.type
_entity.pdbx_description
1 polymer ?
#
loop_
_entity_poly.entity_id
_entity_poly.type
_entity_poly.pdbx_seq_one_letter_code
_entity_poly.pdbx_strand_id
1 'polypeptide(L)'
;MKVTFLGTGTSQGIPVIGCKCAACVSTDFRDNRLRVSIQIEIDNKVIVIDVGPDFRQQMLRAGTEKIDAILFTHEHSDHVAGLDDIRPFNFMHEIDMPIYNTKKVATELKKRYGYIFEATYPGVP
;
A
#
# COMPACT_ATOMS: atom_id res chain seq x y z
N MET A 1 -15.29 14.42 1.56
CA MET A 1 -14.10 13.59 1.84
C MET A 1 -14.54 12.31 2.54
N LYS A 2 -14.04 11.16 2.11
CA LYS A 2 -14.24 9.84 2.73
C LYS A 2 -12.88 9.19 2.97
N VAL A 3 -12.71 8.54 4.12
CA VAL A 3 -11.48 7.82 4.47
C VAL A 3 -11.80 6.37 4.74
N THR A 4 -11.06 5.47 4.10
CA THR A 4 -11.18 4.02 4.26
C THR A 4 -9.90 3.48 4.89
N PHE A 5 -10.03 2.80 6.04
CA PHE A 5 -8.92 2.10 6.67
C PHE A 5 -8.67 0.77 5.95
N LEU A 6 -7.62 0.72 5.14
CA LEU A 6 -7.22 -0.48 4.39
C LEU A 6 -6.52 -1.49 5.31
N GLY A 7 -5.78 -1.00 6.29
CA GLY A 7 -5.24 -1.83 7.37
C GLY A 7 -5.06 -1.01 8.64
N THR A 8 -5.13 -1.69 9.78
CA THR A 8 -5.04 -1.11 11.13
C THR A 8 -4.11 -1.93 12.02
N GLY A 9 -3.32 -2.82 11.42
CA GLY A 9 -2.38 -3.70 12.10
C GLY A 9 -1.01 -3.06 12.28
N THR A 10 -0.21 -3.68 13.13
CA THR A 10 1.23 -3.41 13.24
C THR A 10 1.98 -3.93 12.00
N SER A 11 3.30 -3.75 11.96
CA SER A 11 4.18 -4.22 10.87
C SER A 11 4.06 -5.71 10.57
N GLN A 12 3.70 -6.51 11.57
CA GLN A 12 3.49 -7.96 11.47
C GLN A 12 2.03 -8.36 11.15
N GLY A 13 1.11 -7.39 11.10
CA GLY A 13 -0.32 -7.65 11.08
C GLY A 13 -0.83 -8.30 12.38
N ILE A 14 -2.10 -8.68 12.38
CA ILE A 14 -2.71 -9.57 13.37
C ILE A 14 -3.62 -10.54 12.59
N PRO A 15 -3.52 -11.86 12.80
CA PRO A 15 -2.63 -12.58 13.72
C PRO A 15 -1.14 -12.48 13.36
N VAL A 16 -0.29 -12.43 14.39
CA VAL A 16 1.17 -12.56 14.21
C VAL A 16 1.50 -14.03 13.97
N ILE A 17 2.37 -14.31 12.99
CA ILE A 17 2.79 -15.67 12.63
C ILE A 17 3.27 -16.43 13.88
N GLY A 18 2.59 -17.54 14.21
CA GLY A 18 2.92 -18.41 15.35
C GLY A 18 2.44 -17.91 16.73
N CYS A 19 1.88 -16.72 16.85
CA CYS A 19 1.40 -16.19 18.13
C CYS A 19 0.04 -16.78 18.54
N LYS A 20 -0.13 -17.09 19.83
CA LYS A 20 -1.37 -17.63 20.41
C LYS A 20 -1.99 -16.75 21.50
N CYS A 21 -1.62 -15.46 21.55
CA CYS A 21 -2.24 -14.52 22.49
C CYS A 21 -3.74 -14.31 22.16
N ALA A 22 -4.49 -13.75 23.10
CA ALA A 22 -5.93 -13.57 22.98
C ALA A 22 -6.37 -12.89 21.67
N ALA A 23 -5.66 -11.85 21.21
CA ALA A 23 -5.97 -11.16 19.96
C ALA A 23 -5.68 -12.02 18.71
N CYS A 24 -4.61 -12.81 18.72
CA CYS A 24 -4.21 -13.63 17.56
C CYS A 24 -5.07 -14.90 17.40
N VAL A 25 -5.74 -15.35 18.45
CA VAL A 25 -6.70 -16.49 18.40
C VAL A 25 -8.16 -16.04 18.46
N SER A 26 -8.40 -14.72 18.42
CA SER A 26 -9.74 -14.15 18.44
C SER A 26 -10.55 -14.61 17.22
N THR A 27 -11.83 -14.92 17.45
CA THR A 27 -12.78 -15.23 16.37
C THR A 27 -13.51 -13.98 15.87
N ASP A 28 -13.29 -12.83 16.51
CA ASP A 28 -13.79 -11.55 16.03
C ASP A 28 -13.02 -11.14 14.78
N PHE A 29 -13.72 -10.97 13.67
CA PHE A 29 -13.08 -10.62 12.40
C PHE A 29 -12.34 -9.27 12.45
N ARG A 30 -12.69 -8.38 13.39
CA ARG A 30 -12.05 -7.06 13.58
C ARG A 30 -10.64 -7.15 14.15
N ASP A 31 -10.29 -8.29 14.74
CA ASP A 31 -8.92 -8.56 15.20
C ASP A 31 -8.02 -9.08 14.09
N ASN A 32 -8.56 -9.42 12.91
CA ASN A 32 -7.76 -9.72 11.72
C ASN A 32 -7.37 -8.43 11.01
N ARG A 33 -6.13 -7.99 11.20
CA ARG A 33 -5.64 -6.68 10.77
C ARG A 33 -4.47 -6.82 9.80
N LEU A 34 -4.67 -6.33 8.59
CA LEU A 34 -3.61 -6.12 7.59
C LEU A 34 -2.69 -4.97 8.04
N ARG A 35 -1.47 -4.91 7.47
CA ARG A 35 -0.52 -3.81 7.70
C ARG A 35 -1.16 -2.46 7.38
N VAL A 36 -0.79 -1.44 8.14
CA VAL A 36 -1.44 -0.13 8.11
C VAL A 36 -1.39 0.52 6.72
N SER A 37 -2.52 1.03 6.27
CA SER A 37 -2.67 1.83 5.06
C SER A 37 -4.05 2.47 5.07
N ILE A 38 -4.21 3.63 4.43
CA ILE A 38 -5.52 4.26 4.25
C ILE A 38 -5.71 4.72 2.81
N GLN A 39 -6.97 4.75 2.38
CA GLN A 39 -7.42 5.40 1.15
C GLN A 39 -8.24 6.63 1.50
N ILE A 40 -8.00 7.74 0.80
CA ILE A 40 -8.73 8.99 0.92
C ILE A 40 -9.41 9.27 -0.42
N GLU A 41 -10.72 9.48 -0.38
CA GLU A 41 -11.53 9.92 -1.51
C GLU A 41 -11.97 11.36 -1.28
N ILE A 42 -11.51 12.28 -2.13
CA ILE A 42 -11.80 13.72 -2.02
C ILE A 42 -11.81 14.34 -3.42
N ASP A 43 -12.81 15.18 -3.73
CA ASP A 43 -12.90 15.91 -5.00
C ASP A 43 -12.69 15.04 -6.25
N ASN A 44 -13.30 13.84 -6.27
CA ASN A 44 -13.14 12.82 -7.32
C ASN A 44 -11.71 12.27 -7.50
N LYS A 45 -10.85 12.46 -6.50
CA LYS A 45 -9.50 11.91 -6.41
C LYS A 45 -9.44 10.79 -5.38
N VAL A 46 -8.65 9.76 -5.68
CA VAL A 46 -8.34 8.64 -4.80
C VAL A 46 -6.85 8.69 -4.47
N ILE A 47 -6.53 8.89 -3.19
CA ILE A 47 -5.16 8.95 -2.69
C ILE A 47 -4.95 7.77 -1.75
N VAL A 48 -3.88 7.00 -1.95
CA VAL A 48 -3.49 5.95 -1.00
C VAL A 48 -2.28 6.40 -0.19
N ILE A 49 -2.33 6.19 1.12
CA ILE A 49 -1.19 6.38 2.02
C ILE A 49 -0.60 5.02 2.35
N ASP A 50 0.66 4.84 1.97
CA ASP A 50 1.48 3.62 2.08
C ASP A 50 0.96 2.43 1.27
N VAL A 51 1.91 1.71 0.67
CA VAL A 51 1.72 0.55 -0.20
C VAL A 51 2.46 -0.63 0.41
N GLY A 52 1.92 -1.11 1.53
CA GLY A 52 2.45 -2.24 2.27
C GLY A 52 2.29 -3.57 1.53
N PRO A 53 2.80 -4.68 2.09
CA PRO A 53 2.77 -5.97 1.40
C PRO A 53 1.38 -6.61 1.33
N ASP A 54 0.36 -6.00 1.94
CA ASP A 54 -1.05 -6.41 1.80
C ASP A 54 -1.80 -5.59 0.72
N PHE A 55 -1.13 -4.67 0.03
CA PHE A 55 -1.77 -3.67 -0.84
C PHE A 55 -2.70 -4.28 -1.88
N ARG A 56 -2.29 -5.34 -2.59
CA ARG A 56 -3.17 -6.04 -3.53
C ARG A 56 -4.47 -6.51 -2.89
N GLN A 57 -4.40 -7.17 -1.73
CA GLN A 57 -5.59 -7.62 -1.01
C GLN A 57 -6.44 -6.44 -0.54
N GLN A 58 -5.80 -5.35 -0.10
CA GLN A 58 -6.47 -4.14 0.35
C GLN A 58 -7.27 -3.49 -0.79
N MET A 59 -6.69 -3.33 -1.98
CA MET A 59 -7.35 -2.76 -3.16
C MET A 59 -8.51 -3.63 -3.63
N LEU A 60 -8.32 -4.95 -3.70
CA LEU A 60 -9.38 -5.90 -4.08
C LEU A 60 -10.55 -5.86 -3.08
N ARG A 61 -10.27 -5.83 -1.78
CA ARG A 61 -11.31 -5.76 -0.73
C ARG A 61 -12.05 -4.43 -0.75
N ALA A 62 -11.35 -3.33 -1.03
CA ALA A 62 -11.95 -2.00 -1.10
C ALA A 62 -12.71 -1.74 -2.42
N GLY A 63 -12.53 -2.59 -3.44
CA GLY A 63 -13.09 -2.37 -4.77
C GLY A 63 -12.47 -1.14 -5.46
N THR A 64 -11.19 -0.88 -5.21
CA THR A 64 -10.50 0.31 -5.72
C THR A 64 -10.12 0.11 -7.19
N GLU A 65 -10.73 0.88 -8.08
CA GLU A 65 -10.52 0.79 -9.53
C GLU A 65 -9.56 1.87 -10.09
N LYS A 66 -9.30 2.92 -9.30
CA LYS A 66 -8.38 4.01 -9.65
C LYS A 66 -7.60 4.51 -8.44
N ILE A 67 -6.39 4.98 -8.69
CA ILE A 67 -5.55 5.70 -7.72
C ILE A 67 -4.95 6.89 -8.47
N ASP A 68 -5.15 8.09 -7.95
CA ASP A 68 -4.64 9.33 -8.53
C ASP A 68 -3.26 9.70 -7.97
N ALA A 69 -2.95 9.28 -6.74
CA ALA A 69 -1.65 9.50 -6.12
C ALA A 69 -1.39 8.53 -4.96
N ILE A 70 -0.11 8.30 -4.68
CA ILE A 70 0.37 7.55 -3.53
C ILE A 70 1.25 8.45 -2.68
N LEU A 71 1.05 8.40 -1.36
CA LEU A 71 1.91 9.07 -0.39
C LEU A 71 2.59 8.01 0.48
N PHE A 72 3.92 8.04 0.56
CA PHE A 72 4.66 7.20 1.52
C PHE A 72 5.03 8.01 2.75
N THR A 73 4.75 7.43 3.92
CA THR A 73 5.11 8.02 5.22
C THR A 73 6.59 7.80 5.53
N HIS A 74 7.09 6.57 5.38
CA HIS A 74 8.49 6.20 5.63
C HIS A 74 8.88 4.87 4.93
N GLU A 75 10.17 4.51 4.95
CA GLU A 75 10.75 3.45 4.11
C GLU A 75 10.67 2.00 4.65
N HIS A 76 9.96 1.78 5.76
CA HIS A 76 9.86 0.44 6.35
C HIS A 76 9.01 -0.49 5.47
N SER A 77 9.34 -1.79 5.47
CA SER A 77 8.77 -2.79 4.55
C SER A 77 7.26 -2.93 4.65
N ASP A 78 6.70 -2.80 5.85
CA ASP A 78 5.26 -2.81 6.08
C ASP A 78 4.50 -1.67 5.40
N HIS A 79 5.20 -0.62 4.97
CA HIS A 79 4.65 0.54 4.26
C HIS A 79 4.97 0.58 2.76
N VAL A 80 5.99 -0.17 2.30
CA VAL A 80 6.49 -0.03 0.91
C VAL A 80 6.57 -1.33 0.12
N ALA A 81 6.44 -2.50 0.77
CA ALA A 81 6.73 -3.77 0.13
C ALA A 81 5.74 -4.20 -0.95
N GLY A 82 4.60 -3.52 -1.10
CA GLY A 82 3.62 -3.77 -2.16
C GLY A 82 3.80 -2.88 -3.39
N LEU A 83 4.89 -2.10 -3.50
CA LEU A 83 5.08 -1.13 -4.60
C LEU A 83 4.91 -1.76 -6.00
N ASP A 84 5.28 -3.02 -6.18
CA ASP A 84 5.15 -3.75 -7.45
C ASP A 84 3.68 -3.97 -7.89
N ASP A 85 2.75 -3.98 -6.93
CA ASP A 85 1.32 -4.22 -7.17
C ASP A 85 0.57 -2.96 -7.65
N ILE A 86 1.24 -1.81 -7.81
CA ILE A 86 0.59 -0.61 -8.38
C ILE A 86 0.50 -0.66 -9.90
N ARG A 87 1.34 -1.49 -10.56
CA ARG A 87 1.46 -1.56 -12.02
C ARG A 87 0.12 -1.71 -12.75
N PRO A 88 -0.85 -2.55 -12.30
CA PRO A 88 -2.15 -2.63 -12.95
C PRO A 88 -2.86 -1.27 -13.07
N PHE A 89 -2.72 -0.38 -12.09
CA PHE A 89 -3.30 0.97 -12.18
C PHE A 89 -2.59 1.80 -13.25
N ASN A 90 -1.26 1.74 -13.33
CA ASN A 90 -0.49 2.43 -14.37
C ASN A 90 -0.87 1.93 -15.77
N PHE A 91 -1.01 0.61 -15.93
CA PHE A 91 -1.43 0.00 -17.20
C PHE A 91 -2.86 0.37 -17.59
N MET A 92 -3.83 0.28 -16.67
CA MET A 92 -5.24 0.51 -16.97
C MET A 92 -5.54 1.98 -17.27
N HIS A 93 -4.81 2.90 -16.63
CA HIS A 93 -5.07 4.34 -16.73
C HIS A 93 -4.03 5.09 -17.57
N GLU A 94 -3.04 4.39 -18.13
CA GLU A 94 -1.94 4.96 -18.93
C GLU A 94 -1.23 6.13 -18.23
N ILE A 95 -0.92 5.93 -16.94
CA ILE A 95 -0.25 6.92 -16.09
C ILE A 95 1.06 6.38 -15.51
N ASP A 96 2.00 7.29 -15.28
CA ASP A 96 3.06 7.09 -14.30
C ASP A 96 2.50 7.52 -12.94
N MET A 97 2.48 6.61 -11.96
CA MET A 97 1.82 6.87 -10.68
C MET A 97 2.47 8.05 -9.94
N PRO A 98 1.74 9.12 -9.62
CA PRO A 98 2.29 10.20 -8.81
C PRO A 98 2.61 9.72 -7.39
N ILE A 99 3.89 9.60 -7.06
CA ILE A 99 4.37 9.20 -5.74
C ILE A 99 4.94 10.40 -4.99
N TYR A 100 4.41 10.66 -3.79
CA TYR A 100 4.86 11.72 -2.88
C TYR A 100 5.52 11.12 -1.66
N ASN A 101 6.74 11.58 -1.35
CA ASN A 101 7.50 11.12 -0.20
C ASN A 101 8.62 12.12 0.14
N THR A 102 9.33 11.87 1.23
CA THR A 102 10.53 12.64 1.56
C THR A 102 11.73 12.14 0.74
N LYS A 103 12.77 12.99 0.58
CA LYS A 103 14.02 12.61 -0.11
C LYS A 103 14.63 11.31 0.43
N LYS A 104 14.57 11.10 1.75
CA LYS A 104 15.07 9.89 2.41
C LYS A 104 14.35 8.65 1.89
N VAL A 105 13.02 8.69 1.87
CA VAL A 105 12.18 7.58 1.39
C VAL A 105 12.42 7.35 -0.11
N ALA A 106 12.49 8.41 -0.93
CA ALA A 106 12.79 8.27 -2.35
C ALA A 106 14.11 7.52 -2.62
N THR A 107 15.18 7.85 -1.89
CA THR A 107 16.48 7.19 -2.03
C THR A 107 16.40 5.71 -1.70
N GLU A 108 15.71 5.36 -0.61
CA GLU A 108 15.56 3.96 -0.19
C GLU A 108 14.67 3.14 -1.15
N LEU A 109 13.59 3.75 -1.66
CA LEU A 109 12.74 3.12 -2.67
C LEU A 109 13.53 2.85 -3.95
N LYS A 110 14.30 3.82 -4.46
CA LYS A 110 15.13 3.64 -5.66
C LYS A 110 16.19 2.57 -5.47
N LYS A 111 16.77 2.46 -4.28
CA LYS A 111 17.74 1.40 -3.96
C LYS A 111 17.09 0.02 -3.90
N ARG A 112 15.92 -0.10 -3.25
CA ARG A 112 15.24 -1.40 -3.04
C ARG A 112 14.53 -1.90 -4.30
N TYR A 113 13.98 -0.98 -5.09
CA TYR A 113 13.21 -1.27 -6.29
C TYR A 113 13.86 -0.62 -7.53
N GLY A 114 15.19 -0.68 -7.65
CA GLY A 114 15.91 -0.05 -8.77
C GLY A 114 15.34 -0.47 -10.13
N TYR A 115 14.95 -1.74 -10.26
CA TYR A 115 14.33 -2.27 -11.47
C TYR A 115 13.03 -1.58 -11.88
N ILE A 116 12.29 -0.97 -10.94
CA ILE A 116 11.07 -0.20 -11.23
C ILE A 116 11.44 1.12 -11.90
N PHE A 117 12.44 1.81 -11.36
CA PHE A 117 12.81 3.16 -11.79
C PHE A 117 13.81 3.19 -12.95
N GLU A 118 14.46 2.07 -13.26
CA GLU A 118 15.44 1.93 -14.34
C GLU A 118 14.88 1.19 -15.56
N ALA A 119 13.71 0.57 -15.44
CA ALA A 119 13.10 -0.20 -16.51
C ALA A 119 12.47 0.67 -17.60
N THR A 120 12.47 0.14 -18.82
CA THR A 120 11.91 0.79 -20.03
C THR A 120 10.69 0.06 -20.60
N TYR A 121 10.08 -0.85 -19.85
CA TYR A 121 8.86 -1.54 -20.27
C TYR A 121 7.59 -0.85 -19.73
N PRO A 122 6.43 -0.98 -20.39
CA PRO A 122 5.23 -0.24 -20.02
C PRO A 122 4.76 -0.56 -18.59
N GLY A 123 4.12 0.41 -17.93
CA GLY A 123 3.44 0.23 -16.63
C GLY A 123 4.34 0.22 -15.40
N VAL A 124 5.59 0.64 -15.50
CA VAL A 124 6.46 0.87 -14.33
C VAL A 124 5.97 2.07 -13.50
N PRO A 125 6.10 2.01 -12.15
CA PRO A 125 5.83 3.14 -11.25
C PRO A 125 6.64 4.41 -11.49
#